data_AF-A0A968SNP6-F1
#
_entry.id   AF-A0A968SNP6-F1
#
_cell.length_a   1.000
_cell.length_b   1.000
_cell.length_c   1.000
_cell.angle_alpha   90.00
_cell.angle_beta   90.00
_cell.angle_gamma   90.00
#
_symmetry.space_group_name_H-M   'P 1'
#
loop_
_entity.id
_entity.type
_entity.pdbx_description
1 polymer ?
#
loop_
_entity_poly.entity_id
_entity_poly.type
_entity_poly.pdbx_seq_one_letter_code
_entity_poly.pdbx_strand_id
1 'polypeptide(L)' 'MTTLEIHHQIQEYIDRLSPERLKVAVDFLAYLVERESQEATEELLKIPGLINSLEKAEAEIPTGSYQNWRNLNRDV' A
#
# COMPACT_ATOMS: atom_id res chain seq x y z
N MET A 1 -3.74 -22.39 -1.71
CA MET A 1 -4.99 -21.84 -2.27
C MET A 1 -4.63 -20.72 -3.22
N THR A 2 -5.34 -20.61 -4.34
CA THR A 2 -5.28 -19.47 -5.24
C THR A 2 -5.99 -18.26 -4.61
N THR A 3 -5.71 -17.05 -5.07
CA THR A 3 -6.41 -15.83 -4.60
C THR A 3 -7.93 -15.97 -4.73
N LEU A 4 -8.40 -16.54 -5.85
CA LEU A 4 -9.83 -16.77 -6.06
C LEU A 4 -10.44 -17.73 -5.03
N GLU A 5 -9.73 -18.80 -4.66
CA GLU A 5 -10.16 -19.74 -3.62
C GLU A 5 -10.24 -19.06 -2.24
N ILE A 6 -9.30 -18.17 -1.93
CA ILE A 6 -9.29 -17.41 -0.66
C ILE A 6 -10.48 -16.46 -0.60
N HIS A 7 -10.74 -15.70 -1.67
CA HIS A 7 -11.88 -14.80 -1.74
C HIS A 7 -13.21 -15.54 -1.58
N HIS A 8 -13.38 -16.67 -2.25
CA HIS A 8 -14.57 -17.50 -2.12
C HIS A 8 -14.77 -17.95 -0.66
N GLN A 9 -13.73 -18.48 -0.03
CA GLN A 9 -13.83 -18.98 1.34
C GLN A 9 -14.14 -17.87 2.35
N ILE A 10 -13.59 -16.67 2.16
CA ILE A 10 -13.91 -15.49 2.99
C ILE A 10 -15.40 -15.13 2.83
N GLN A 11 -15.92 -15.10 1.60
CA GLN A 11 -17.32 -14.80 1.34
C GLN A 11 -18.26 -15.81 2.02
N GLU A 12 -17.94 -17.11 1.94
CA GLU A 12 -18.73 -18.14 2.61
C GLU A 12 -18.80 -17.97 4.13
N TYR A 13 -17.74 -17.46 4.75
CA TYR A 13 -17.76 -17.13 6.18
C TYR A 13 -18.59 -15.88 6.45
N ILE A 14 -18.41 -14.81 5.67
CA ILE A 14 -19.17 -13.55 5.79
C ILE A 14 -20.68 -13.83 5.74
N ASP A 15 -21.13 -14.66 4.80
CA ASP A 15 -22.55 -14.98 4.61
C ASP A 15 -23.20 -15.71 5.81
N ARG A 16 -22.39 -16.31 6.68
CA ARG A 16 -22.83 -17.12 7.85
C ARG A 16 -22.69 -16.39 9.18
N LEU A 17 -22.02 -15.24 9.22
CA LEU A 17 -21.78 -14.51 10.46
C LEU A 17 -23.00 -13.68 10.86
N SER A 18 -23.20 -13.55 12.18
CA SER A 18 -24.19 -12.61 12.70
C SER A 18 -23.75 -11.16 12.49
N PRO A 19 -24.67 -10.17 12.49
CA PRO A 19 -24.32 -8.75 12.35
C PRO A 19 -23.25 -8.27 13.34
N GLU A 20 -23.26 -8.74 14.58
CA GLU A 20 -22.28 -8.37 15.60
C GLU A 20 -20.89 -8.91 15.27
N ARG A 21 -20.82 -10.13 14.73
CA ARG A 21 -19.55 -10.73 14.29
C ARG A 21 -19.03 -10.11 13.00
N LEU A 22 -19.93 -9.69 12.11
CA LEU A 22 -19.56 -8.93 10.92
C LEU A 22 -18.90 -7.60 11.26
N LYS A 23 -19.36 -6.90 12.31
CA LYS A 23 -18.69 -5.68 12.78
C LYS A 23 -17.23 -5.94 13.19
N VAL A 24 -17.00 -7.00 13.96
CA VAL A 24 -15.64 -7.40 14.35
C VAL A 24 -14.79 -7.77 13.14
N ALA A 25 -15.38 -8.45 12.14
CA ALA A 25 -14.69 -8.80 10.91
C ALA A 25 -14.30 -7.54 10.10
N VAL A 26 -15.18 -6.55 10.02
CA VAL A 26 -14.90 -5.25 9.38
C VAL A 26 -13.72 -4.55 10.07
N ASP A 27 -13.74 -4.46 11.40
CA ASP A 27 -12.67 -3.82 12.16
C ASP A 27 -11.33 -4.52 11.95
N PHE A 28 -11.32 -5.85 11.93
CA PHE A 28 -10.09 -6.62 11.71
C PHE A 28 -9.56 -6.51 10.27
N LEU A 29 -10.45 -6.55 9.26
CA LEU A 29 -10.05 -6.36 7.86
C LEU A 29 -9.49 -4.95 7.64
N ALA A 30 -10.09 -3.92 8.25
CA ALA A 30 -9.56 -2.56 8.21
C ALA A 30 -8.15 -2.47 8.81
N TYR A 31 -7.93 -3.12 9.96
CA TYR A 31 -6.59 -3.23 10.56
C TYR A 31 -5.58 -3.90 9.63
N LEU A 32 -5.96 -4.98 8.94
CA LEU A 32 -5.05 -5.68 8.01
C LEU A 32 -4.68 -4.81 6.81
N VAL A 33 -5.65 -4.08 6.23
CA VAL A 33 -5.41 -3.13 5.13
C VAL A 33 -4.46 -2.03 5.58
N GLU A 34 -4.65 -1.50 6.78
CA GLU A 34 -3.77 -0.49 7.35
C GLU A 34 -2.35 -1.04 7.57
N ARG A 35 -2.23 -2.27 8.10
CA ARG A 35 -0.93 -2.93 8.34
C ARG A 35 -0.18 -3.23 7.06
N GLU A 36 -0.87 -3.73 6.03
CA GLU A 36 -0.28 -3.96 4.71
C GLU A 36 0.30 -2.66 4.12
N SER A 37 -0.41 -1.53 4.31
CA SER A 37 0.10 -0.20 3.94
C SER A 37 1.26 0.26 4.83
N GLN A 38 1.27 -0.07 6.13
CA GLN A 38 2.31 0.32 7.07
C GLN A 38 3.59 -0.49 6.89
N GLU A 39 3.52 -1.79 6.60
CA GLU A 39 4.70 -2.63 6.31
C GLU A 39 5.47 -2.09 5.11
N ALA A 40 4.76 -1.70 4.04
CA ALA A 40 5.37 -1.01 2.89
C ALA A 40 6.01 0.35 3.27
N THR A 41 5.45 1.05 4.25
CA THR A 41 5.96 2.34 4.73
C THR A 41 7.17 2.17 5.65
N GLU A 42 7.21 1.13 6.49
CA GLU A 42 8.35 0.83 7.37
C GLU A 42 9.61 0.45 6.58
N GLU A 43 9.47 -0.27 5.46
CA GLU A 43 10.60 -0.54 4.57
C GLU A 43 11.21 0.74 3.99
N LEU A 44 10.37 1.67 3.55
CA LEU A 44 10.81 2.97 3.05
C LEU A 44 11.48 3.81 4.14
N LEU A 45 10.93 3.83 5.35
CA LEU A 45 11.51 4.54 6.51
C LEU A 45 12.89 3.98 6.93
N LYS A 46 13.15 2.69 6.67
CA LYS A 46 14.45 2.07 6.92
C LYS A 46 15.53 2.47 5.91
N ILE A 47 15.17 3.04 4.76
CA ILE A 47 16.14 3.49 3.75
C ILE A 47 16.84 4.76 4.26
N PRO A 48 18.16 4.71 4.56
CA PRO A 48 18.86 5.85 5.12
C PRO A 48 18.79 7.08 4.20
N GLY A 49 18.30 8.19 4.74
CA GLY A 49 18.23 9.46 4.00
C GLY A 49 17.14 9.56 2.94
N LEU A 50 16.22 8.58 2.85
CA LEU A 50 15.11 8.62 1.89
C LEU A 50 14.22 9.83 2.10
N ILE A 51 13.77 10.08 3.34
CA ILE A 51 12.88 11.21 3.67
C ILE A 51 13.53 12.54 3.29
N ASN A 52 14.78 12.75 3.69
CA ASN A 52 15.53 13.95 3.32
C ASN A 52 15.72 14.10 1.79
N SER A 53 15.83 12.99 1.06
CA SER A 53 15.97 13.00 -0.41
C SER A 53 14.63 13.31 -1.09
N LEU A 54 13.53 12.79 -0.54
CA LEU A 54 12.17 13.06 -0.99
C LEU A 54 11.80 14.53 -0.78
N GLU A 55 12.03 15.07 0.42
CA GLU A 55 11.77 16.49 0.74
C GLU A 55 12.55 17.43 -0.18
N LYS A 56 13.81 17.10 -0.50
CA LYS A 56 14.62 17.86 -1.46
C LYS A 56 14.03 17.78 -2.87
N ALA A 57 13.67 16.58 -3.33
CA ALA A 57 13.07 16.39 -4.64
C ALA A 57 11.74 17.16 -4.78
N GLU A 58 10.90 17.18 -3.73
CA GLU A 58 9.66 17.94 -3.69
C GLU A 58 9.91 19.46 -3.76
N ALA A 59 10.90 19.96 -3.03
CA ALA A 59 11.31 21.37 -3.09
C ALA A 59 11.88 21.80 -4.46
N GLU A 60 12.36 20.84 -5.25
CA GLU A 60 12.88 21.03 -6.61
C GLU A 60 11.78 20.98 -7.70
N ILE A 61 10.57 20.49 -7.39
CA ILE A 61 9.45 20.47 -8.36
C ILE A 61 9.11 21.88 -8.89
N PRO A 62 8.99 22.93 -8.05
CA PRO A 62 8.69 24.28 -8.53
C PRO A 62 9.80 24.89 -9.39
N THR A 63 11.04 24.38 -9.29
CA THR A 63 12.18 24.89 -10.07
C THR A 63 12.23 24.30 -11.48
N GLY A 64 11.34 23.34 -11.79
CA GLY A 64 11.33 22.65 -13.08
C GLY A 64 12.42 21.56 -13.19
N SER A 65 13.09 21.22 -12.08
CA SER A 65 14.11 20.19 -12.01
C SER A 65 13.48 18.79 -11.98
N TYR A 66 12.84 18.41 -13.09
CA TYR A 66 12.31 17.07 -13.31
C TYR A 66 12.41 16.70 -14.79
N GLN A 67 12.53 15.41 -15.08
CA GLN A 67 12.54 14.91 -16.45
C GLN A 67 11.31 14.05 -16.71
N ASN A 68 10.72 14.21 -17.90
CA ASN A 68 9.66 13.31 -18.33
C ASN A 68 10.26 11.91 -18.46
N TRP A 69 9.65 10.92 -17.81
CA TRP A 69 10.18 9.55 -17.83
C TRP A 69 10.31 8.98 -19.25
N ARG A 70 9.49 9.44 -20.21
CA ARG A 70 9.59 9.04 -21.63
C ARG A 70 10.84 9.55 -22.33
N ASN A 71 11.50 10.56 -21.77
CA ASN A 71 12.74 11.14 -22.29
C ASN A 71 13.98 10.49 -21.65
N LEU A 72 13.79 9.66 -20.62
CA LEU A 72 14.84 8.81 -20.05
C LEU A 72 14.95 7.57 -20.92
N ASN A 73 15.78 7.63 -21.96
CA ASN A 73 16.01 6.50 -22.86
C ASN A 73 16.44 5.25 -22.06
N ARG A 74 15.69 4.17 -22.28
CA ARG A 74 15.95 2.82 -21.77
C ARG A 74 17.06 2.18 -22.59
N ASP A 75 18.28 2.13 -22.03
CA ASP A 75 19.20 1.02 -22.30
C ASP A 75 19.01 -0.06 -21.21
N VAL A 76 17.77 -0.54 -21.09
CA VAL A 76 17.37 -1.72 -20.32
C VAL A 76 16.30 -2.50 -21.05
#